data_AF-A0A8C1WK46-F1
#
_entry.id   AF-A0A8C1WK46-F1
#
_cell.length_a   1.000
_cell.length_b   1.000
_cell.length_c   1.000
_cell.angle_alpha   90.00
_cell.angle_beta   90.00
_cell.angle_gamma   90.00
#
_symmetry.space_group_name_H-M   'P 1'
#
loop_
_entity.id
_entity.type
_entity.pdbx_description
1 polymer ?
#
loop_
_entity_poly.entity_id
_entity_poly.type
_entity_poly.pdbx_seq_one_letter_code
_entity_poly.pdbx_strand_id
1 'polypeptide(L)'
;LELSLYSIESMRPSSLQVFANSSTLHGMSHIFAYGHMTFRRFLWTLSFMGSLGLLMFVCMDRVYYYFEFPHVTKLDEVAANNLTFPAITFCNLNEFRFSKITKNDLYHVGELLALLNENYQIANPHLAEPEVLAFLKEKANFVNFNHKQFNMTDFYNRTGHDINEMLLQCTFRGEECFPLNFTTVSYHGDYFFVDERLLSFCSVVFFPFETICSRKIYSLKYAIAFMNQWLLGSRNQE
;
A
#
# COMPACT_ATOMS: atom_id res chain seq x y z
N LEU A 1 -39.13 81.31 -12.68
CA LEU A 1 -39.69 79.99 -13.07
C LEU A 1 -38.70 79.16 -13.90
N GLU A 2 -37.90 79.76 -14.80
CA GLU A 2 -36.83 79.01 -15.50
C GLU A 2 -35.60 78.66 -14.63
N LEU A 3 -35.23 79.50 -13.64
CA LEU A 3 -34.15 79.18 -12.68
C LEU A 3 -34.50 78.06 -11.67
N SER A 4 -35.79 77.77 -11.47
CA SER A 4 -36.25 76.68 -10.60
C SER A 4 -36.33 75.34 -11.33
N LEU A 5 -36.36 75.33 -12.67
CA LEU A 5 -36.41 74.09 -13.45
C LEU A 5 -35.01 73.50 -13.68
N TYR A 6 -34.00 74.36 -13.90
CA TYR A 6 -32.60 73.96 -14.05
C TYR A 6 -32.01 73.29 -12.78
N SER A 7 -32.48 73.71 -11.60
CA SER A 7 -32.09 73.10 -10.32
C SER A 7 -32.76 71.74 -10.08
N ILE A 8 -33.93 71.47 -10.66
CA ILE A 8 -34.65 70.19 -10.50
C ILE A 8 -34.08 69.10 -11.42
N GLU A 9 -33.64 69.44 -12.64
CA GLU A 9 -33.01 68.47 -13.56
C GLU A 9 -31.69 67.90 -12.98
N SER A 10 -30.97 68.69 -12.17
CA SER A 10 -29.74 68.26 -11.47
C SER A 10 -29.96 67.47 -10.18
N MET A 11 -31.20 67.33 -9.71
CA MET A 11 -31.56 66.67 -8.45
C MET A 11 -32.12 65.25 -8.62
N ARG A 12 -32.30 64.76 -9.85
CA ARG A 12 -32.78 63.38 -10.07
C ARG A 12 -31.63 62.39 -9.81
N PRO A 13 -31.80 61.45 -8.86
CA PRO A 13 -30.87 60.33 -8.67
C PRO A 13 -30.55 59.64 -9.99
N SER A 14 -29.27 59.34 -10.25
CA SER A 14 -28.97 58.39 -11.31
C SER A 14 -29.48 57.01 -10.90
N SER A 15 -29.87 56.17 -11.87
CA SER A 15 -30.35 54.80 -11.61
C SER A 15 -29.35 53.98 -10.79
N LEU A 16 -28.05 54.22 -10.99
CA LEU A 16 -26.94 53.61 -10.24
C LEU A 16 -26.93 54.03 -8.76
N GLN A 17 -27.23 55.29 -8.44
CA GLN A 17 -27.28 55.78 -7.06
C GLN A 17 -28.48 55.20 -6.31
N VAL A 18 -29.62 55.04 -6.98
CA VAL A 18 -30.79 54.38 -6.40
C VAL A 18 -30.45 52.91 -6.08
N PHE A 19 -29.85 52.21 -7.04
CA PHE A 19 -29.42 50.81 -6.87
C PHE A 19 -28.42 50.65 -5.72
N ALA A 20 -27.36 51.46 -5.71
CA ALA A 20 -26.28 51.39 -4.71
C ALA A 20 -26.79 51.64 -3.28
N ASN A 21 -27.80 52.48 -3.11
CA ASN A 21 -28.42 52.75 -1.80
C ASN A 21 -29.40 51.66 -1.37
N SER A 22 -29.98 50.91 -2.31
CA SER A 22 -30.82 49.73 -2.03
C SER A 22 -30.04 48.40 -1.94
N SER A 23 -28.75 48.41 -2.25
CA SER A 23 -27.91 47.21 -2.28
C SER A 23 -27.46 46.80 -0.88
N THR A 24 -27.22 45.50 -0.70
CA THR A 24 -26.61 44.93 0.52
C THR A 24 -25.07 44.95 0.48
N LEU A 25 -24.48 45.41 -0.64
CA LEU A 25 -23.04 45.59 -0.77
C LEU A 25 -22.56 46.72 0.13
N HIS A 26 -21.84 46.35 1.18
CA HIS A 26 -21.31 47.29 2.16
C HIS A 26 -20.31 48.25 1.48
N GLY A 27 -20.45 49.55 1.74
CA GLY A 27 -19.61 50.60 1.13
C GLY A 27 -20.13 51.13 -0.21
N MET A 28 -21.01 50.42 -0.92
CA MET A 28 -21.54 50.84 -2.22
C MET A 28 -22.39 52.12 -2.12
N SER A 29 -23.21 52.23 -1.07
CA SER A 29 -24.02 53.44 -0.77
C SER A 29 -23.17 54.67 -0.43
N HIS A 30 -21.98 54.47 0.15
CA HIS A 30 -21.04 55.56 0.47
C HIS A 30 -20.25 56.06 -0.73
N ILE A 31 -20.00 55.18 -1.72
CA ILE A 31 -19.33 55.51 -2.98
C ILE A 31 -20.29 56.31 -3.88
N PHE A 32 -21.53 55.83 -4.03
CA PHE A 32 -22.56 56.44 -4.88
C PHE A 32 -23.58 57.28 -4.08
N ALA A 33 -23.11 57.96 -3.03
CA ALA A 33 -23.94 58.88 -2.28
C ALA A 33 -24.43 60.05 -3.18
N TYR A 34 -25.50 60.73 -2.77
CA TYR A 34 -26.00 61.93 -3.45
C TYR A 34 -25.05 63.12 -3.26
N GLY A 35 -24.85 63.94 -4.30
CA GLY A 35 -24.02 65.16 -4.27
C GLY A 35 -22.62 65.03 -4.91
N HIS A 36 -21.76 66.03 -4.69
CA HIS A 36 -20.46 66.20 -5.36
C HIS A 36 -19.40 65.15 -4.93
N MET A 37 -18.38 64.95 -5.77
CA MET A 37 -17.22 64.11 -5.46
C MET A 37 -16.44 64.70 -4.28
N THR A 38 -16.20 63.88 -3.25
CA THR A 38 -15.50 64.28 -2.02
C THR A 38 -14.34 63.33 -1.73
N PHE A 39 -13.34 63.81 -0.98
CA PHE A 39 -12.23 62.97 -0.51
C PHE A 39 -12.71 61.73 0.26
N ARG A 40 -13.81 61.86 1.02
CA ARG A 40 -14.47 60.75 1.70
C ARG A 40 -14.93 59.66 0.72
N ARG A 41 -15.48 60.01 -0.44
CA ARG A 41 -15.87 59.02 -1.46
C ARG A 41 -14.66 58.33 -2.06
N PHE A 42 -13.57 59.06 -2.31
CA PHE A 42 -12.32 58.48 -2.79
C PHE A 42 -11.80 57.40 -1.82
N LEU A 43 -11.78 57.70 -0.52
CA LEU A 43 -11.39 56.72 0.51
C LEU A 43 -12.31 55.50 0.54
N TRP A 44 -13.63 55.69 0.45
CA TRP A 44 -14.58 54.57 0.38
C TRP A 44 -14.39 53.72 -0.87
N THR A 45 -14.14 54.34 -2.03
CA THR A 45 -13.85 53.61 -3.27
C THR A 45 -12.56 52.81 -3.16
N LEU A 46 -11.49 53.41 -2.62
CA LEU A 46 -10.21 52.72 -2.42
C LEU A 46 -10.36 51.54 -1.45
N SER A 47 -11.05 51.75 -0.33
CA SER A 47 -11.31 50.71 0.66
C SER A 47 -12.16 49.57 0.10
N PHE A 48 -13.21 49.89 -0.65
CA PHE A 48 -14.07 48.89 -1.30
C PHE A 48 -13.28 48.08 -2.34
N MET A 49 -12.53 48.75 -3.21
CA MET A 49 -11.70 48.07 -4.23
C MET A 49 -10.60 47.21 -3.58
N GLY A 50 -9.96 47.71 -2.53
CA GLY A 50 -8.97 46.96 -1.76
C GLY A 50 -9.58 45.71 -1.10
N SER A 51 -10.76 45.84 -0.49
CA SER A 51 -11.47 44.71 0.13
C SER A 51 -11.90 43.66 -0.90
N LEU A 52 -12.39 44.09 -2.07
CA LEU A 52 -12.77 43.20 -3.17
C LEU A 52 -11.54 42.47 -3.75
N GLY A 53 -10.43 43.18 -3.95
CA GLY A 53 -9.18 42.59 -4.43
C GLY A 53 -8.63 41.54 -3.47
N LEU A 54 -8.60 41.84 -2.17
CA LEU A 54 -8.17 40.90 -1.14
C LEU A 54 -9.09 39.67 -1.07
N LEU A 55 -10.41 39.87 -1.14
CA LEU A 55 -11.38 38.79 -1.17
C LEU A 55 -11.13 37.86 -2.37
N MET A 56 -11.00 38.41 -3.57
CA MET A 56 -10.75 37.62 -4.79
C MET A 56 -9.44 36.83 -4.69
N PHE A 57 -8.38 37.46 -4.20
CA PHE A 57 -7.08 36.80 -4.00
C PHE A 57 -7.19 35.61 -3.04
N VAL A 58 -7.78 35.81 -1.86
CA VAL A 58 -7.94 34.74 -0.85
C VAL A 58 -8.89 33.65 -1.35
N CYS A 59 -9.98 34.00 -2.02
CA CYS A 59 -10.90 33.01 -2.59
C CYS A 59 -10.21 32.13 -3.63
N MET A 60 -9.42 32.71 -4.54
CA MET A 60 -8.69 31.94 -5.55
C MET A 60 -7.63 31.02 -4.93
N ASP A 61 -6.86 31.51 -3.94
CA ASP A 61 -5.91 30.69 -3.17
C ASP A 61 -6.60 29.47 -2.53
N ARG A 62 -7.75 29.68 -1.88
CA ARG A 62 -8.52 28.58 -1.27
C ARG A 62 -9.12 27.61 -2.28
N VAL A 63 -9.59 28.10 -3.43
CA VAL A 63 -10.11 27.26 -4.52
C VAL A 63 -9.00 26.40 -5.11
N TYR A 64 -7.82 26.97 -5.35
CA TYR A 64 -6.65 26.23 -5.81
C TYR A 64 -6.26 25.15 -4.80
N TYR A 65 -6.11 25.52 -3.53
CA TYR A 65 -5.82 24.58 -2.44
C TYR A 65 -6.87 23.47 -2.29
N TYR A 66 -8.15 23.77 -2.51
CA TYR A 66 -9.22 22.75 -2.50
C TYR A 66 -9.01 21.71 -3.61
N PHE A 67 -8.64 22.14 -4.82
CA PHE A 67 -8.39 21.25 -5.96
C PHE A 67 -7.01 20.57 -5.93
N GLU A 68 -6.13 20.89 -4.99
CA GLU A 68 -4.96 20.07 -4.68
C GLU A 68 -5.32 18.78 -3.92
N PHE A 69 -6.58 18.65 -3.45
CA PHE A 69 -7.08 17.53 -2.66
C PHE A 69 -6.17 17.15 -1.47
N PRO A 70 -5.77 18.12 -0.62
CA PRO A 70 -4.94 17.84 0.54
C PRO A 70 -5.72 17.01 1.56
N HIS A 71 -5.06 16.01 2.13
CA HIS A 71 -5.62 15.17 3.20
C HIS A 71 -4.67 15.13 4.39
N VAL A 72 -5.24 15.01 5.59
CA VAL A 72 -4.49 14.81 6.83
C VAL A 72 -4.88 13.46 7.43
N THR A 73 -3.88 12.70 7.86
CA THR A 73 -4.10 11.41 8.52
C THR A 73 -4.02 11.58 10.03
N LYS A 74 -5.07 11.18 10.74
CA LYS A 74 -5.06 11.05 12.19
C LYS A 74 -4.68 9.62 12.56
N LEU A 75 -3.71 9.46 13.45
CA LEU A 75 -3.30 8.17 14.00
C LEU A 75 -3.82 8.07 15.43
N ASP A 76 -4.59 7.03 15.72
CA ASP A 76 -5.11 6.72 17.04
C ASP A 76 -4.76 5.27 17.37
N GLU A 77 -4.30 5.02 18.60
CA GLU A 77 -4.07 3.69 19.13
C GLU A 77 -5.19 3.38 20.13
N VAL A 78 -6.02 2.37 19.81
CA VAL A 78 -7.16 1.99 20.64
C VAL A 78 -7.00 0.53 21.04
N ALA A 79 -7.00 0.27 22.35
CA ALA A 79 -7.01 -1.10 22.86
C ALA A 79 -8.40 -1.73 22.62
N ALA A 80 -8.42 -2.90 21.98
CA ALA A 80 -9.63 -3.68 21.72
C ALA A 80 -9.57 -5.01 22.47
N ASN A 81 -10.71 -5.39 23.07
CA ASN A 81 -10.80 -6.63 23.86
C ASN A 81 -10.79 -7.91 22.98
N ASN A 82 -11.16 -7.79 21.71
CA ASN A 82 -11.14 -8.90 20.77
C ASN A 82 -10.56 -8.42 19.43
N LEU A 83 -9.50 -9.08 18.98
CA LEU A 83 -8.81 -8.80 17.74
C LEU A 83 -8.73 -10.09 16.93
N THR A 84 -8.99 -9.99 15.63
CA THR A 84 -8.79 -11.10 14.70
C THR A 84 -7.30 -11.40 14.64
N PHE A 85 -6.93 -12.64 14.97
CA PHE A 85 -5.53 -13.07 14.87
C PHE A 85 -5.10 -13.09 13.39
N PRO A 86 -3.95 -12.50 13.04
CA PRO A 86 -3.54 -12.39 11.66
C PRO A 86 -3.16 -13.75 11.08
N ALA A 87 -3.20 -13.86 9.75
CA ALA A 87 -2.62 -15.01 9.07
C ALA A 87 -1.10 -15.00 9.23
N ILE A 88 -0.53 -16.13 9.65
CA ILE A 88 0.92 -16.34 9.73
C ILE A 88 1.36 -17.16 8.52
N THR A 89 2.34 -16.61 7.80
CA THR A 89 3.00 -17.24 6.66
C THR A 89 4.44 -17.56 7.03
N PHE A 90 4.84 -18.82 6.91
CA PHE A 90 6.23 -19.22 7.05
C PHE A 90 6.62 -20.22 5.96
N CYS A 91 7.89 -20.19 5.61
CA CYS A 91 8.44 -21.00 4.53
C CYS A 91 9.82 -21.46 4.97
N ASN A 92 10.18 -22.68 4.63
CA ASN A 92 11.56 -23.09 4.80
C ASN A 92 12.43 -22.27 3.84
N LEU A 93 13.56 -21.76 4.33
CA LEU A 93 14.53 -21.06 3.51
C LEU A 93 15.16 -21.99 2.47
N ASN A 94 15.19 -23.29 2.76
CA ASN A 94 15.51 -24.28 1.76
C ASN A 94 14.27 -24.52 0.88
N GLU A 95 14.37 -24.17 -0.41
CA GLU A 95 13.27 -24.24 -1.37
C GLU A 95 12.78 -25.68 -1.62
N PHE A 96 13.68 -26.66 -1.58
CA PHE A 96 13.38 -28.05 -1.92
C PHE A 96 14.15 -29.05 -1.07
N ARG A 97 13.56 -30.23 -0.89
CA ARG A 97 14.20 -31.38 -0.27
C ARG A 97 15.05 -32.08 -1.33
N PHE A 98 16.37 -32.07 -1.16
CA PHE A 98 17.31 -32.77 -2.07
C PHE A 98 16.91 -34.23 -2.30
N SER A 99 16.44 -34.93 -1.26
CA SER A 99 16.00 -36.32 -1.33
C SER A 99 14.80 -36.56 -2.27
N LYS A 100 14.02 -35.53 -2.61
CA LYS A 100 12.85 -35.61 -3.49
C LYS A 100 13.16 -35.24 -4.94
N ILE A 101 14.35 -34.70 -5.23
CA ILE A 101 14.77 -34.34 -6.59
C ILE A 101 15.01 -35.61 -7.41
N THR A 102 14.40 -35.68 -8.59
CA THR A 102 14.62 -36.77 -9.53
C THR A 102 15.66 -36.41 -10.59
N LYS A 103 16.15 -37.42 -11.30
CA LYS A 103 17.02 -37.22 -12.47
C LYS A 103 16.35 -36.37 -13.56
N ASN A 104 15.03 -36.50 -13.74
CA ASN A 104 14.29 -35.66 -14.69
C ASN A 104 14.26 -34.20 -14.25
N ASP A 105 14.05 -33.95 -12.96
CA ASP A 105 14.08 -32.58 -12.42
C ASP A 105 15.46 -31.95 -12.61
N LEU A 106 16.52 -32.69 -12.23
CA LEU A 106 17.89 -32.20 -12.36
C LEU A 106 18.28 -31.93 -13.83
N TYR A 107 17.71 -32.68 -14.78
CA TYR A 107 17.89 -32.41 -16.21
C TYR A 107 17.23 -31.11 -16.67
N HIS A 108 16.02 -30.79 -16.18
CA HIS A 108 15.27 -29.61 -16.64
C HIS A 108 15.60 -28.32 -15.87
N VAL A 109 15.84 -28.40 -14.57
CA VAL A 109 16.06 -27.23 -13.70
C VAL A 109 17.41 -27.25 -12.98
N GLY A 110 18.28 -28.24 -13.23
CA GLY A 110 19.58 -28.32 -12.53
C GLY A 110 20.47 -27.09 -12.75
N GLU A 111 20.45 -26.51 -13.94
CA GLU A 111 21.16 -25.25 -14.24
C GLU A 111 20.50 -24.06 -13.52
N LEU A 112 19.17 -23.95 -13.56
CA LEU A 112 18.40 -22.91 -12.87
C LEU A 112 18.68 -22.89 -11.36
N LEU A 113 18.86 -24.08 -10.77
CA LEU A 113 19.16 -24.26 -9.35
C LEU A 113 20.66 -24.15 -9.02
N ALA A 114 21.51 -23.80 -9.99
CA ALA A 114 22.96 -23.75 -9.88
C ALA A 114 23.60 -25.07 -9.39
N LEU A 115 22.92 -26.20 -9.60
CA LEU A 115 23.43 -27.55 -9.30
C LEU A 115 24.23 -28.11 -10.48
N LEU A 116 23.87 -27.71 -11.70
CA LEU A 116 24.58 -28.04 -12.93
C LEU A 116 25.09 -26.78 -13.64
N ASN A 117 26.10 -26.94 -14.49
CA ASN A 117 26.52 -25.93 -15.46
C ASN A 117 25.81 -26.11 -16.81
N GLU A 118 26.08 -25.21 -17.76
CA GLU A 118 25.56 -25.26 -19.15
C GLU A 118 25.87 -26.58 -19.89
N ASN A 119 26.90 -27.32 -19.45
CA ASN A 119 27.31 -28.60 -20.00
C ASN A 119 26.66 -29.81 -19.30
N TYR A 120 25.64 -29.60 -18.45
CA TYR A 120 24.96 -30.63 -17.66
C TYR A 120 25.90 -31.41 -16.72
N GLN A 121 26.97 -30.78 -16.26
CA GLN A 121 27.91 -31.33 -15.27
C GLN A 121 27.68 -30.66 -13.91
N ILE A 122 28.01 -31.37 -12.83
CA ILE A 122 27.86 -30.86 -11.47
C ILE A 122 28.65 -29.56 -11.29
N ALA A 123 27.96 -28.49 -10.90
CA ALA A 123 28.57 -27.22 -10.59
C ALA A 123 29.33 -27.29 -9.25
N ASN A 124 30.53 -26.71 -9.20
CA ASN A 124 31.35 -26.57 -7.98
C ASN A 124 31.42 -27.83 -7.08
N PRO A 125 31.85 -29.00 -7.60
CA PRO A 125 31.81 -30.27 -6.85
C PRO A 125 32.68 -30.28 -5.58
N HIS A 126 33.61 -29.33 -5.45
CA HIS A 126 34.49 -29.17 -4.29
C HIS A 126 33.82 -28.47 -3.09
N LEU A 127 32.70 -27.78 -3.32
CA LEU A 127 31.91 -27.12 -2.26
C LEU A 127 30.81 -28.04 -1.70
N ALA A 128 30.54 -29.16 -2.37
CA ALA A 128 29.49 -30.08 -1.97
C ALA A 128 29.98 -31.05 -0.89
N GLU A 129 29.16 -31.24 0.14
CA GLU A 129 29.37 -32.30 1.13
C GLU A 129 29.40 -33.68 0.45
N PRO A 130 30.19 -34.66 0.93
CA PRO A 130 30.37 -35.94 0.24
C PRO A 130 29.07 -36.68 -0.07
N GLU A 131 28.08 -36.62 0.83
CA GLU A 131 26.78 -37.27 0.64
C GLU A 131 25.96 -36.60 -0.46
N VAL A 132 25.92 -35.27 -0.48
CA VAL A 132 25.25 -34.48 -1.53
C VAL A 132 25.94 -34.70 -2.87
N LEU A 133 27.26 -34.74 -2.89
CA LEU A 133 28.03 -35.01 -4.10
C LEU A 133 27.75 -36.42 -4.65
N ALA A 134 27.62 -37.42 -3.78
CA ALA A 134 27.26 -38.78 -4.18
C ALA A 134 25.85 -38.82 -4.79
N PHE A 135 24.87 -38.16 -4.16
CA PHE A 135 23.52 -38.00 -4.68
C PHE A 135 23.51 -37.33 -6.07
N LEU A 136 24.24 -36.22 -6.21
CA LEU A 136 24.33 -35.50 -7.49
C LEU A 136 25.00 -36.35 -8.56
N LYS A 137 26.06 -37.10 -8.25
CA LYS A 137 26.72 -38.01 -9.21
C LYS A 137 25.79 -39.11 -9.71
N GLU A 138 24.94 -39.65 -8.83
CA GLU A 138 23.95 -40.66 -9.21
C GLU A 138 22.88 -40.08 -10.14
N LYS A 139 22.34 -38.90 -9.80
CA LYS A 139 21.23 -38.28 -10.56
C LYS A 139 21.69 -37.54 -11.82
N ALA A 140 22.90 -36.98 -11.86
CA ALA A 140 23.42 -36.21 -12.98
C ALA A 140 24.06 -37.06 -14.10
N ASN A 141 23.93 -38.39 -14.06
CA ASN A 141 24.41 -39.24 -15.16
C ASN A 141 23.38 -39.29 -16.30
N PHE A 142 23.42 -38.34 -17.24
CA PHE A 142 22.43 -38.26 -18.33
C PHE A 142 22.73 -39.16 -19.55
N VAL A 143 23.70 -40.08 -19.48
CA VAL A 143 24.01 -41.00 -20.57
C VAL A 143 22.79 -41.88 -20.87
N ASN A 144 22.35 -41.88 -22.14
CA ASN A 144 21.15 -42.58 -22.61
C ASN A 144 19.87 -42.23 -21.83
N PHE A 145 19.78 -41.00 -21.28
CA PHE A 145 18.60 -40.58 -20.54
C PHE A 145 17.49 -40.09 -21.48
N ASN A 146 16.32 -40.75 -21.40
CA ASN A 146 15.11 -40.28 -22.07
C ASN A 146 14.31 -39.41 -21.09
N HIS A 147 14.33 -38.09 -21.32
CA HIS A 147 13.65 -37.12 -20.45
C HIS A 147 12.13 -37.21 -20.61
N LYS A 148 11.42 -36.92 -19.52
CA LYS A 148 9.96 -36.84 -19.47
C LYS A 148 9.52 -35.39 -19.47
N GLN A 149 8.24 -35.16 -19.74
CA GLN A 149 7.64 -33.83 -19.55
C GLN A 149 7.86 -33.34 -18.12
N PHE A 150 8.04 -32.04 -18.00
CA PHE A 150 8.36 -31.37 -16.75
C PHE A 150 7.40 -30.20 -16.53
N ASN A 151 6.97 -30.03 -15.29
CA ASN A 151 6.08 -28.95 -14.87
C ASN A 151 6.63 -28.34 -13.57
N MET A 152 6.86 -27.03 -13.57
CA MET A 152 7.37 -26.30 -12.40
C MET A 152 6.44 -26.40 -11.20
N THR A 153 5.12 -26.34 -11.41
CA THR A 153 4.15 -26.45 -10.30
C THR A 153 4.21 -27.83 -9.65
N ASP A 154 4.34 -28.91 -10.45
CA ASP A 154 4.53 -30.26 -9.92
C ASP A 154 5.86 -30.39 -9.18
N PHE A 155 6.94 -29.89 -9.78
CA PHE A 155 8.28 -29.92 -9.21
C PHE A 155 8.27 -29.36 -7.78
N TYR A 156 7.74 -28.15 -7.60
CA TYR A 156 7.70 -27.55 -6.29
C TYR A 156 6.73 -28.23 -5.31
N ASN A 157 5.54 -28.64 -5.76
CA ASN A 157 4.58 -29.35 -4.91
C ASN A 157 5.17 -30.64 -4.33
N ARG A 158 5.96 -31.37 -5.12
CA ARG A 158 6.57 -32.64 -4.72
C ARG A 158 7.86 -32.46 -3.94
N THR A 159 8.70 -31.51 -4.35
CA THR A 159 10.04 -31.33 -3.76
C THR A 159 10.06 -30.37 -2.58
N GLY A 160 9.06 -29.50 -2.45
CA GLY A 160 8.89 -28.60 -1.32
C GLY A 160 8.78 -29.34 0.01
N HIS A 161 8.96 -28.60 1.11
CA HIS A 161 8.89 -29.16 2.45
C HIS A 161 7.45 -29.42 2.87
N ASP A 162 7.20 -30.59 3.44
CA ASP A 162 5.88 -30.99 3.90
C ASP A 162 5.67 -30.52 5.34
N ILE A 163 4.56 -29.82 5.59
CA ILE A 163 4.20 -29.36 6.92
C ILE A 163 4.01 -30.51 7.91
N ASN A 164 3.59 -31.69 7.45
CA ASN A 164 3.46 -32.87 8.29
C ASN A 164 4.82 -33.36 8.84
N GLU A 165 5.91 -33.07 8.14
CA GLU A 165 7.27 -33.43 8.57
C GLU A 165 7.96 -32.31 9.37
N MET A 166 7.58 -31.04 9.13
CA MET A 166 8.17 -29.89 9.80
C MET A 166 7.48 -29.52 11.13
N LEU A 167 6.18 -29.75 11.25
CA LEU A 167 5.39 -29.32 12.40
C LEU A 167 5.54 -30.31 13.57
N LEU A 168 6.49 -30.02 14.47
CA LEU A 168 6.72 -30.85 15.65
C LEU A 168 5.64 -30.65 16.74
N GLN A 169 5.24 -29.39 16.97
CA GLN A 169 4.22 -29.03 17.95
C GLN A 169 3.58 -27.70 17.53
N CYS A 170 2.27 -27.57 17.76
CA CYS A 170 1.53 -26.36 17.47
C CYS A 170 0.47 -26.14 18.55
N THR A 171 0.43 -24.95 19.14
CA THR A 171 -0.61 -24.54 20.06
C THR A 171 -1.05 -23.11 19.78
N PHE A 172 -2.35 -22.86 19.85
CA PHE A 172 -2.93 -21.53 19.71
C PHE A 172 -3.96 -21.30 20.81
N ARG A 173 -3.69 -20.30 21.67
CA ARG A 173 -4.55 -19.97 22.83
C ARG A 173 -4.84 -21.17 23.75
N GLY A 174 -3.88 -22.07 23.89
CA GLY A 174 -3.99 -23.29 24.71
C GLY A 174 -4.60 -24.49 23.98
N GLU A 175 -5.12 -24.33 22.76
CA GLU A 175 -5.65 -25.42 21.94
C GLU A 175 -4.57 -25.98 21.01
N GLU A 176 -4.54 -27.29 20.82
CA GLU A 176 -3.62 -27.92 19.86
C GLU A 176 -4.03 -27.66 18.42
N CYS A 177 -3.04 -27.48 17.54
CA CYS A 177 -3.24 -27.36 16.10
C CYS A 177 -2.49 -28.45 15.33
N PHE A 178 -3.03 -28.80 14.16
CA PHE A 178 -2.57 -29.92 13.35
C PHE A 178 -2.19 -29.47 11.94
N PRO A 179 -1.43 -30.28 11.19
CA PRO A 179 -1.08 -29.99 9.80
C PRO A 179 -2.29 -29.64 8.90
N LEU A 180 -3.48 -30.21 9.17
CA LEU A 180 -4.71 -29.89 8.42
C LEU A 180 -5.15 -28.42 8.58
N ASN A 181 -4.75 -27.79 9.68
CA ASN A 181 -5.01 -26.39 9.96
C ASN A 181 -4.05 -25.45 9.22
N PHE A 182 -3.20 -25.97 8.33
CA PHE A 182 -2.31 -25.22 7.45
C PHE A 182 -2.70 -25.50 5.99
N THR A 183 -2.67 -24.46 5.17
CA THR A 183 -2.91 -24.48 3.72
C THR A 183 -1.65 -24.18 2.92
N THR A 184 -1.35 -24.97 1.90
CA THR A 184 -0.21 -24.63 1.02
C THR A 184 -0.58 -23.45 0.14
N VAL A 185 0.27 -22.41 0.10
CA VAL A 185 0.12 -21.32 -0.88
C VAL A 185 1.35 -21.27 -1.76
N SER A 186 1.10 -21.18 -3.07
CA SER A 186 2.14 -21.11 -4.10
C SER A 186 2.11 -19.73 -4.73
N TYR A 187 3.19 -18.97 -4.58
CA TYR A 187 3.36 -17.72 -5.33
C TYR A 187 3.97 -18.07 -6.69
N HIS A 188 3.12 -18.21 -7.71
CA HIS A 188 3.58 -18.11 -9.09
C HIS A 188 3.73 -16.63 -9.41
N GLY A 189 4.97 -16.15 -9.48
CA GLY A 189 5.28 -14.76 -9.79
C GLY A 189 4.98 -14.43 -11.25
N ASP A 190 3.79 -13.89 -11.52
CA ASP A 190 3.60 -12.97 -12.63
C ASP A 190 4.03 -11.58 -12.16
N TYR A 191 5.17 -11.13 -12.69
CA TYR A 191 5.70 -9.76 -12.76
C TYR A 191 5.30 -8.76 -11.65
N PHE A 192 6.33 -8.34 -10.89
CA PHE A 192 6.49 -7.12 -10.08
C PHE A 192 6.61 -7.30 -8.54
N PHE A 193 7.86 -7.05 -8.11
CA PHE A 193 8.41 -6.70 -6.80
C PHE A 193 8.99 -7.79 -5.86
N VAL A 194 10.26 -7.51 -5.51
CA VAL A 194 11.07 -7.91 -4.34
C VAL A 194 11.96 -9.14 -4.52
N ASP A 195 13.24 -8.87 -4.88
CA ASP A 195 14.44 -9.70 -4.71
C ASP A 195 14.38 -11.11 -5.35
N GLU A 196 15.38 -11.46 -6.16
CA GLU A 196 15.43 -12.65 -7.04
C GLU A 196 15.44 -14.03 -6.33
N ARG A 197 14.95 -14.16 -5.09
CA ARG A 197 15.14 -15.36 -4.25
C ARG A 197 13.90 -15.79 -3.45
N LEU A 198 12.71 -15.60 -3.97
CA LEU A 198 11.47 -16.04 -3.30
C LEU A 198 10.54 -16.79 -4.27
N LEU A 199 11.03 -17.89 -4.83
CA LEU A 199 10.18 -19.00 -5.26
C LEU A 199 10.18 -20.10 -4.18
N SER A 200 9.82 -19.73 -2.94
CA SER A 200 9.61 -20.70 -1.86
C SER A 200 8.13 -21.05 -1.76
N PHE A 201 7.82 -22.34 -1.81
CA PHE A 201 6.51 -22.86 -1.42
C PHE A 201 6.36 -22.64 0.09
N CYS A 202 5.55 -21.66 0.44
CA CYS A 202 5.24 -21.35 1.82
C CYS A 202 4.06 -22.23 2.26
N SER A 203 4.22 -22.92 3.38
CA SER A 203 3.08 -23.52 4.07
C SER A 203 2.39 -22.41 4.88
N VAL A 204 1.11 -22.15 4.69
CA VAL A 204 0.42 -20.96 5.27
C VAL A 204 -0.97 -21.25 5.82
N VAL A 205 -1.35 -20.51 6.85
CA VAL A 205 -2.73 -20.12 7.23
C VAL A 205 -3.44 -21.01 8.24
N PHE A 206 -3.80 -20.35 9.34
CA PHE A 206 -4.84 -20.65 10.33
C PHE A 206 -6.21 -20.04 9.92
N PHE A 207 -7.35 -20.71 10.17
CA PHE A 207 -8.76 -20.29 9.88
C PHE A 207 -9.53 -19.86 11.17
N PRO A 208 -10.80 -19.39 11.15
CA PRO A 208 -11.64 -18.76 10.12
C PRO A 208 -12.22 -17.38 10.58
N PHE A 209 -12.26 -16.34 9.74
CA PHE A 209 -13.34 -15.35 9.62
C PHE A 209 -12.91 -14.31 8.57
N GLU A 210 -13.76 -14.18 7.54
CA GLU A 210 -13.77 -13.20 6.43
C GLU A 210 -12.49 -12.40 6.08
N THR A 211 -12.01 -12.68 4.87
CA THR A 211 -11.05 -11.89 4.10
C THR A 211 -11.45 -10.43 3.93
N ILE A 212 -10.52 -9.51 4.24
CA ILE A 212 -10.24 -8.34 3.39
C ILE A 212 -8.71 -8.22 3.25
N CYS A 213 -8.19 -8.67 2.10
CA CYS A 213 -6.81 -8.39 1.70
C CYS A 213 -6.75 -6.94 1.20
N SER A 214 -6.40 -6.01 2.09
CA SER A 214 -6.00 -4.66 1.68
C SER A 214 -4.49 -4.63 1.44
N ARG A 215 -4.12 -4.31 0.20
CA ARG A 215 -2.76 -3.96 -0.23
C ARG A 215 -2.08 -3.05 0.80
N LYS A 216 -1.05 -3.56 1.46
CA LYS A 216 0.25 -2.89 1.73
C LYS A 216 1.09 -3.81 2.60
N ILE A 217 2.10 -4.42 1.99
CA ILE A 217 3.19 -5.08 2.71
C ILE A 217 3.97 -3.97 3.41
N TYR A 218 3.77 -3.82 4.71
CA TYR A 218 4.67 -3.04 5.56
C TYR A 218 5.79 -3.97 6.03
N SER A 219 7.02 -3.54 5.73
CA SER A 219 8.33 -4.09 6.10
C SER A 219 8.34 -5.04 7.32
N LEU A 220 9.03 -6.18 7.17
CA LEU A 220 9.26 -7.24 8.17
C LEU A 220 9.73 -6.73 9.56
N LYS A 221 10.26 -5.48 9.64
CA LYS A 221 10.61 -4.82 10.90
C LYS A 221 9.40 -4.54 11.81
N TYR A 222 8.21 -4.31 11.25
CA TYR A 222 7.00 -4.02 12.03
C TYR A 222 6.33 -5.30 12.56
N ALA A 223 6.46 -6.43 11.86
CA ALA A 223 5.89 -7.71 12.30
C ALA A 223 6.54 -8.25 13.59
N ILE A 224 7.86 -8.08 13.75
CA ILE A 224 8.59 -8.48 14.97
C ILE A 224 8.21 -7.56 16.15
N ALA A 225 8.03 -6.26 15.91
CA ALA A 225 7.55 -5.32 16.92
C ALA A 225 6.13 -5.67 17.39
N PHE A 226 5.24 -6.03 16.45
CA PHE A 226 3.86 -6.40 16.74
C PHE A 226 3.76 -7.74 17.52
N MET A 227 4.57 -8.75 17.16
CA MET A 227 4.65 -10.00 17.93
C MET A 227 5.17 -9.80 19.35
N ASN A 228 6.21 -8.99 19.53
CA ASN A 228 6.75 -8.70 20.87
C ASN A 228 5.75 -7.94 21.73
N GLN A 229 4.98 -7.00 21.15
CA GLN A 229 3.96 -6.25 21.89
C GLN A 229 2.74 -7.13 22.23
N TRP A 230 2.38 -8.08 21.37
CA TRP A 230 1.34 -9.08 21.63
C TRP A 230 1.75 -10.06 22.75
N LEU A 231 2.99 -10.58 22.73
CA LEU A 231 3.53 -11.46 23.77
C LEU A 231 3.73 -10.76 25.13
N LEU A 232 3.97 -9.43 25.14
CA LEU A 232 4.06 -8.64 26.36
C LEU A 232 2.68 -8.30 26.94
N GLY A 233 1.67 -8.07 26.10
CA GLY A 233 0.29 -7.84 26.53
C GLY A 233 -0.37 -9.08 27.16
N SER A 234 -0.03 -10.28 26.67
CA SER A 234 -0.53 -11.54 27.21
C SER A 234 0.07 -11.94 28.56
N ARG A 235 1.22 -11.37 28.97
CA ARG A 235 1.93 -11.76 30.20
C ARG A 235 1.52 -10.95 31.44
N ASN A 236 0.69 -9.93 31.27
CA ASN A 236 0.21 -9.04 32.36
C ASN A 236 -1.25 -9.32 32.77
N GLN A 237 -1.81 -10.48 32.40
CA GLN A 237 -3.15 -10.91 32.77
C GLN A 237 -3.21 -12.27 33.50
N GLU A 238 -2.07 -12.75 34.01
CA GLU A 238 -2.02 -13.74 35.11
C GLU A 238 -1.62 -13.05 36.43
#